data_AF-A0A968ZNG7-F1
#
_entry.id   AF-A0A968ZNG7-F1
#
_cell.length_a   1.000
_cell.length_b   1.000
_cell.length_c   1.000
_cell.angle_alpha   90.00
_cell.angle_beta   90.00
_cell.angle_gamma   90.00
#
_symmetry.space_group_name_H-M   'P 1'
#
loop_
_entity.id
_entity.type
_entity.pdbx_description
1 polymer ?
#
loop_
_entity_poly.entity_id
_entity_poly.type
_entity_poly.pdbx_seq_one_letter_code
_entity_poly.pdbx_strand_id
1 'polypeptide(L)'
;MESAVASSAFSQQIKVGSTVLMVGAIVLWIGQLFVPLPPFLQPIFSVTQVVLLIHAIEGAIAAILIFRYRQFSQNQFPQNSVLKRPASHGDAQPENRLTQHLPKSTPLAVLKAGLYAFFVGTIGLVEIIKAIK
;
A
#
# COMPACT_ATOMS: atom_id res chain seq x y z
N MET A 1 -13.55 11.52 -22.84
CA MET A 1 -12.87 10.20 -22.75
C MET A 1 -11.36 10.35 -22.61
N GLU A 2 -10.73 11.31 -23.29
CA GLU A 2 -9.28 11.62 -23.13
C GLU A 2 -8.87 12.04 -21.70
N SER A 3 -9.72 12.76 -20.97
CA SER A 3 -9.42 13.20 -19.59
C SER A 3 -9.26 12.06 -18.58
N ALA A 4 -9.95 10.93 -18.79
CA ALA A 4 -9.83 9.75 -17.93
C ALA A 4 -8.55 8.95 -18.20
N VAL A 5 -8.08 8.93 -19.46
CA VAL A 5 -6.85 8.24 -19.87
C VAL A 5 -5.61 8.99 -19.39
N ALA A 6 -5.61 10.32 -19.46
CA ALA A 6 -4.50 11.14 -18.95
C ALA A 6 -4.33 11.00 -17.43
N SER A 7 -5.43 10.92 -16.68
CA SER A 7 -5.43 10.77 -15.22
C SER A 7 -4.82 9.42 -14.76
N SER A 8 -5.12 8.33 -15.47
CA SER A 8 -4.61 7.00 -15.10
C SER A 8 -3.11 6.84 -15.36
N ALA A 9 -2.63 7.33 -16.51
CA ALA A 9 -1.20 7.31 -16.86
C ALA A 9 -0.36 8.11 -15.86
N PHE A 10 -0.83 9.30 -15.46
CA PHE A 10 -0.15 10.14 -14.49
C PHE A 10 -0.07 9.49 -13.10
N SER A 11 -1.16 8.88 -12.62
CA SER A 11 -1.16 8.14 -11.35
C SER A 11 -0.13 6.99 -11.37
N GLN A 12 -0.07 6.24 -12.47
CA GLN A 12 0.89 5.14 -12.61
C GLN A 12 2.34 5.62 -12.61
N GLN A 13 2.64 6.74 -13.28
CA GLN A 13 3.97 7.35 -13.27
C GLN A 13 4.37 7.78 -11.85
N ILE A 14 3.46 8.38 -11.08
CA ILE A 14 3.75 8.73 -9.67
C ILE A 14 4.07 7.50 -8.84
N LYS A 15 3.33 6.39 -9.00
CA LYS A 15 3.58 5.15 -8.26
C LYS A 15 4.96 4.57 -8.55
N VAL A 16 5.32 4.52 -9.84
CA VAL A 16 6.64 4.03 -10.28
C VAL A 16 7.74 4.95 -9.76
N GLY A 17 7.58 6.27 -9.94
CA GLY A 17 8.53 7.27 -9.48
C GLY A 17 8.74 7.20 -7.96
N SER A 18 7.66 7.14 -7.19
CA SER A 18 7.70 7.00 -5.72
C SER A 18 8.42 5.72 -5.30
N THR A 19 8.14 4.59 -5.97
CA THR A 19 8.82 3.32 -5.67
C THR A 19 10.32 3.41 -5.92
N VAL A 20 10.75 3.99 -7.04
CA VAL A 20 12.18 4.17 -7.36
C VAL A 20 12.86 5.09 -6.34
N LEU A 21 12.22 6.20 -5.97
CA LEU A 21 12.73 7.11 -4.95
C LEU A 21 12.86 6.42 -3.59
N MET A 22 11.87 5.60 -3.19
CA MET A 22 11.91 4.84 -1.94
C MET A 22 13.01 3.79 -1.92
N VAL A 23 13.22 3.06 -3.02
CA VAL A 23 14.35 2.12 -3.13
C VAL A 23 15.67 2.87 -3.03
N GLY A 24 15.82 4.00 -3.73
CA GLY A 24 17.01 4.85 -3.63
C GLY A 24 17.26 5.36 -2.22
N ALA A 25 16.21 5.80 -1.52
CA ALA A 25 16.25 6.25 -0.14
C ALA A 25 16.72 5.15 0.82
N ILE A 26 16.22 3.93 0.67
CA ILE A 26 16.62 2.77 1.47
C ILE A 26 18.09 2.42 1.20
N VAL A 27 18.51 2.38 -0.07
CA VAL A 27 19.90 2.10 -0.44
C VAL A 27 20.84 3.14 0.16
N LEU A 28 20.47 4.42 0.10
CA LEU A 28 21.27 5.51 0.66
C LEU A 28 21.33 5.42 2.19
N TRP A 29 20.23 5.07 2.86
CA TRP A 29 20.19 4.84 4.31
C TRP A 29 21.04 3.65 4.75
N ILE A 30 20.95 2.52 4.05
CA ILE A 30 21.79 1.34 4.32
C ILE A 30 23.25 1.64 4.03
N GLY A 31 23.55 2.32 2.92
CA GLY A 31 24.91 2.65 2.49
C GLY A 31 25.66 3.48 3.53
N GLN A 32 24.96 4.41 4.21
CA GLN A 32 25.54 5.20 5.29
C GLN A 32 26.02 4.36 6.49
N LEU A 33 25.50 3.16 6.70
CA LEU A 33 25.98 2.26 7.77
C LEU A 33 27.42 1.78 7.52
N PHE A 34 27.88 1.80 6.26
CA PHE A 34 29.18 1.31 5.85
C PHE A 34 30.15 2.43 5.46
N VAL A 35 29.64 3.47 4.78
CA VAL A 35 30.45 4.58 4.28
C VAL A 35 29.77 5.90 4.64
N PRO A 36 30.41 6.78 5.44
CA PRO A 36 29.82 8.05 5.79
C PRO A 36 29.63 8.92 4.53
N LEU A 37 28.44 9.50 4.39
CA LEU A 37 28.14 10.38 3.26
C LEU A 37 28.97 11.66 3.33
N PRO A 38 29.48 12.16 2.20
CA PRO A 38 30.21 13.41 2.17
C PRO A 38 29.31 14.57 2.65
N PRO A 39 29.88 15.61 3.28
CA PRO A 39 29.09 16.66 3.94
C PRO A 39 28.03 17.34 3.06
N PHE A 40 28.32 17.50 1.76
CA PHE A 40 27.39 18.13 0.82
C PHE A 40 26.12 17.30 0.53
N LEU A 41 26.11 15.98 0.80
CA LEU A 41 24.93 15.12 0.67
C LEU A 41 24.13 14.98 1.98
N GLN A 42 24.66 15.45 3.11
CA GLN A 42 24.01 15.34 4.41
C GLN A 42 22.60 15.97 4.46
N PRO A 43 22.34 17.15 3.85
CA PRO A 43 20.98 17.71 3.84
C PRO A 43 19.97 16.81 3.11
N ILE A 44 20.38 16.22 1.97
CA ILE A 44 19.53 15.30 1.20
C ILE A 44 19.24 14.05 2.03
N PHE A 45 20.24 13.55 2.76
CA PHE A 45 20.05 12.42 3.66
C PHE A 45 19.05 12.71 4.77
N SER A 46 19.14 13.87 5.44
CA SER A 46 18.17 14.25 6.48
C SER A 46 16.74 14.30 5.94
N VAL A 47 16.54 14.87 4.75
CA VAL A 47 15.22 14.84 4.09
C VAL A 47 14.77 13.41 3.79
N THR A 48 15.68 12.57 3.30
CA THR A 48 15.42 11.16 2.99
C THR A 48 14.96 10.39 4.23
N GLN A 49 15.59 10.62 5.39
CA GLN A 49 15.18 10.00 6.66
C GLN A 49 13.76 10.39 7.06
N VAL A 50 13.40 11.67 6.94
CA VAL A 50 12.05 12.15 7.26
C VAL A 50 11.02 11.52 6.33
N VAL A 51 11.30 11.45 5.01
CA VAL A 51 10.42 10.82 4.03
C VAL A 51 10.23 9.32 4.32
N LEU A 52 11.33 8.58 4.58
CA LEU A 52 11.26 7.16 4.97
C LEU A 52 10.41 6.96 6.22
N LEU A 53 10.55 7.83 7.21
CA LEU A 53 9.78 7.77 8.46
C LEU A 53 8.28 8.00 8.21
N ILE A 54 7.91 9.00 7.42
CA ILE A 54 6.50 9.27 7.07
C ILE A 54 5.91 8.05 6.34
N HIS A 55 6.60 7.52 5.34
CA HIS A 55 6.15 6.34 4.61
C HIS A 55 6.03 5.10 5.51
N ALA A 56 6.95 4.93 6.47
CA ALA A 56 6.86 3.84 7.46
C ALA A 56 5.59 3.95 8.32
N ILE A 57 5.24 5.17 8.75
CA ILE A 57 3.99 5.43 9.49
C ILE A 57 2.77 5.10 8.63
N GLU A 58 2.74 5.56 7.37
CA GLU A 58 1.64 5.27 6.44
C GLU A 58 1.47 3.76 6.19
N GLY A 59 2.58 3.04 6.00
CA GLY A 59 2.59 1.58 5.88
C GLY A 59 2.02 0.90 7.12
N ALA A 60 2.42 1.34 8.31
CA ALA A 60 1.90 0.81 9.57
C ALA A 60 0.39 1.05 9.72
N ILE A 61 -0.09 2.27 9.39
CA ILE A 61 -1.52 2.59 9.43
C ILE A 61 -2.29 1.67 8.48
N ALA A 62 -1.81 1.48 7.25
CA ALA A 62 -2.49 0.63 6.27
C ALA A 62 -2.56 -0.85 6.70
N ALA A 63 -1.47 -1.36 7.29
CA ALA A 63 -1.42 -2.69 7.87
C ALA A 63 -2.45 -2.88 9.00
N ILE A 64 -2.54 -1.91 9.91
CA ILE A 64 -3.51 -1.91 11.03
C ILE A 64 -4.94 -1.87 10.49
N LEU A 65 -5.23 -1.04 9.50
CA LEU A 65 -6.56 -0.93 8.89
C LEU A 65 -7.02 -2.26 8.29
N ILE A 66 -6.16 -2.94 7.51
CA ILE A 66 -6.49 -4.26 6.94
C ILE A 66 -6.65 -5.32 8.02
N PHE A 67 -5.81 -5.30 9.05
CA PHE A 67 -5.93 -6.23 10.17
C PHE A 67 -7.29 -6.08 10.86
N ARG A 68 -7.69 -4.85 11.19
CA ARG A 68 -8.98 -4.55 11.83
C ARG A 68 -10.15 -4.92 10.93
N TYR A 69 -10.09 -4.58 9.65
CA TYR A 69 -11.12 -4.94 8.67
C TYR A 69 -11.35 -6.45 8.63
N ARG A 70 -10.27 -7.25 8.51
CA ARG A 70 -10.40 -8.72 8.47
C ARG A 70 -10.90 -9.33 9.76
N GLN A 71 -10.44 -8.81 10.91
CA GLN A 71 -10.93 -9.26 12.21
C GLN A 71 -12.45 -9.04 12.33
N PHE A 72 -12.95 -7.90 11.85
CA PHE A 72 -14.37 -7.60 11.84
C PHE A 72 -15.15 -8.51 10.88
N SER A 73 -14.67 -8.70 9.65
CA SER A 73 -15.33 -9.57 8.67
C SER A 73 -15.41 -11.04 9.12
N GLN A 74 -14.37 -11.55 9.79
CA GLN A 74 -14.39 -12.92 10.33
C GLN A 74 -15.41 -13.10 11.46
N ASN A 75 -15.63 -12.06 12.27
CA ASN A 75 -16.61 -12.10 13.35
C ASN A 75 -18.07 -12.01 12.85
N GLN A 76 -18.31 -11.36 11.71
CA GLN A 76 -19.66 -11.25 11.14
C GLN A 76 -20.11 -12.48 10.34
N PHE A 77 -19.19 -13.19 9.71
CA PHE A 77 -19.49 -14.36 8.88
C PHE A 77 -18.59 -15.53 9.29
N PRO A 78 -18.95 -16.27 10.35
CA PRO A 78 -18.26 -17.52 10.66
C PRO A 78 -18.34 -18.44 9.43
N GLN A 79 -17.16 -18.86 8.94
CA GLN A 79 -16.95 -19.72 7.76
C GLN A 79 -17.75 -21.04 7.79
N ASN A 80 -18.42 -21.35 8.88
CA ASN A 80 -19.23 -22.54 9.08
C ASN A 80 -20.58 -22.47 8.34
N SER A 81 -20.96 -21.31 7.79
CA SER A 81 -22.13 -21.19 6.91
C SER A 81 -21.77 -21.54 5.47
N VAL A 82 -21.37 -22.81 5.26
CA VAL A 82 -21.26 -23.45 3.94
C VAL A 82 -22.67 -23.69 3.38
N LEU A 83 -23.40 -22.61 3.13
CA LEU A 83 -24.52 -22.63 2.21
C LEU A 83 -24.00 -22.03 0.91
N LYS A 84 -23.68 -22.97 0.01
CA LYS A 84 -23.33 -22.80 -1.40
C LYS A 84 -24.26 -21.78 -2.06
N ARG A 85 -23.94 -20.48 -1.95
CA ARG A 85 -24.72 -19.42 -2.58
C ARG A 85 -24.49 -19.57 -4.09
N PRO A 86 -25.55 -19.76 -4.90
CA PRO A 86 -25.39 -19.87 -6.34
C PRO A 86 -24.72 -18.59 -6.84
N ALA A 87 -23.75 -18.77 -7.73
CA ALA A 87 -23.01 -17.68 -8.36
C ALA A 87 -24.01 -16.74 -9.04
N SER A 88 -24.31 -15.62 -8.39
CA SER A 88 -25.07 -14.54 -8.98
C SER A 88 -24.16 -13.83 -9.98
N HIS A 89 -24.23 -14.28 -11.23
CA HIS A 89 -23.77 -13.54 -12.39
C HIS A 89 -24.53 -12.21 -12.44
N GLY A 90 -23.83 -11.07 -12.42
CA GLY A 90 -24.37 -9.86 -13.05
C GLY A 90 -24.02 -8.51 -12.47
N ASP A 91 -23.65 -8.39 -11.21
CA ASP A 91 -23.43 -7.06 -10.63
C ASP A 91 -21.95 -6.71 -10.62
N ALA A 92 -21.54 -6.00 -11.67
CA ALA A 92 -20.28 -5.28 -11.75
C ALA A 92 -20.26 -4.16 -10.70
N GLN A 93 -20.08 -4.53 -9.42
CA GLN A 93 -19.52 -3.58 -8.47
C GLN A 93 -18.15 -3.14 -9.03
N PRO A 94 -17.77 -1.86 -8.89
CA PRO A 94 -16.42 -1.43 -9.18
C PRO A 94 -15.51 -2.06 -8.12
N GLU A 95 -15.23 -3.35 -8.28
CA GLU A 95 -14.42 -4.13 -7.37
C GLU A 95 -13.07 -3.43 -7.28
N ASN A 96 -12.81 -2.91 -6.09
CA ASN A 96 -11.59 -2.19 -5.81
C ASN A 96 -10.45 -3.21 -5.94
N ARG A 97 -9.80 -3.24 -7.11
CA ARG A 97 -8.85 -4.28 -7.56
C ARG A 97 -7.81 -4.67 -6.50
N LEU A 98 -7.51 -3.77 -5.57
CA LEU A 98 -6.63 -4.04 -4.44
C LEU A 98 -7.10 -5.19 -3.55
N THR A 99 -8.39 -5.30 -3.19
CA THR A 99 -8.88 -6.34 -2.26
C THR A 99 -9.00 -7.71 -2.93
N GLN A 100 -9.34 -7.75 -4.22
CA GLN A 100 -9.35 -8.98 -5.02
C GLN A 100 -7.97 -9.65 -5.07
N HIS A 101 -6.90 -8.86 -5.04
CA HIS A 101 -5.52 -9.36 -5.08
C HIS A 101 -4.89 -9.54 -3.69
N LEU A 102 -5.62 -9.34 -2.59
CA LEU A 102 -5.10 -9.64 -1.27
C LEU A 102 -5.08 -11.16 -1.04
N PRO A 103 -3.99 -11.71 -0.49
CA PRO A 103 -3.90 -13.13 -0.20
C PRO A 103 -4.93 -13.58 0.84
N LYS A 104 -5.32 -14.85 0.80
CA LYS A 104 -6.32 -15.40 1.74
C LYS A 104 -5.83 -15.35 3.19
N SER A 105 -4.53 -15.53 3.44
CA SER A 105 -3.95 -15.44 4.79
C SER A 105 -3.91 -13.99 5.29
N THR A 106 -4.51 -13.75 6.46
CA THR A 106 -4.50 -12.44 7.15
C THR A 106 -3.11 -11.83 7.30
N PRO A 107 -2.07 -12.53 7.79
CA PRO A 107 -0.76 -11.92 7.98
C PRO A 107 -0.14 -11.45 6.66
N LEU A 108 -0.30 -12.22 5.58
CA LEU A 108 0.24 -11.84 4.27
C LEU A 108 -0.52 -10.66 3.66
N ALA A 109 -1.83 -10.55 3.92
CA ALA A 109 -2.63 -9.42 3.44
C ALA A 109 -2.27 -8.13 4.17
N VAL A 110 -2.08 -8.21 5.49
CA VAL A 110 -1.59 -7.09 6.32
C VAL A 110 -0.22 -6.63 5.84
N LEU A 111 0.72 -7.56 5.63
CA LEU A 111 2.05 -7.25 5.14
C LEU A 111 2.02 -6.61 3.75
N LYS A 112 1.25 -7.19 2.81
CA LYS A 112 1.13 -6.66 1.44
C LYS A 112 0.56 -5.25 1.43
N ALA A 113 -0.47 -4.99 2.23
CA ALA A 113 -1.08 -3.66 2.32
C ALA A 113 -0.14 -2.63 2.96
N GLY A 114 0.57 -3.02 4.02
CA GLY A 114 1.55 -2.14 4.66
C GLY A 114 2.70 -1.79 3.73
N LEU A 115 3.28 -2.79 3.04
CA LEU A 115 4.34 -2.55 2.05
C LEU A 115 3.85 -1.71 0.87
N TYR A 116 2.62 -1.93 0.40
CA TYR A 116 2.05 -1.12 -0.67
C TYR A 116 1.96 0.36 -0.28
N ALA A 117 1.39 0.68 0.88
CA ALA A 117 1.33 2.06 1.37
C ALA A 117 2.72 2.62 1.68
N PHE A 118 3.66 1.82 2.18
CA PHE A 118 5.04 2.25 2.40
C PHE A 118 5.74 2.67 1.10
N PHE A 119 5.63 1.91 0.01
CA PHE A 119 6.32 2.23 -1.24
C PHE A 119 5.57 3.28 -2.07
N VAL A 120 4.24 3.27 -2.05
CA VAL A 120 3.42 4.20 -2.84
C VAL A 120 3.17 5.51 -2.11
N GLY A 121 3.24 5.51 -0.77
CA GLY A 121 2.95 6.65 0.10
C GLY A 121 1.45 6.87 0.30
N THR A 122 1.09 8.12 0.60
CA THR A 122 -0.30 8.61 0.80
C THR A 122 -1.31 8.08 -0.21
N ILE A 123 -0.96 8.03 -1.51
CA ILE A 123 -1.85 7.52 -2.56
C ILE A 123 -2.22 6.06 -2.30
N GLY A 124 -1.26 5.23 -1.91
CA GLY A 124 -1.48 3.83 -1.60
C GLY A 124 -2.35 3.65 -0.37
N LEU A 125 -2.15 4.49 0.65
CA LEU A 125 -2.99 4.50 1.85
C LEU A 125 -4.45 4.91 1.52
N VAL A 126 -4.66 5.95 0.72
CA VAL A 126 -6.00 6.39 0.29
C VAL A 126 -6.72 5.29 -0.49
N GLU A 127 -6.01 4.58 -1.36
CA GLU A 127 -6.59 3.45 -2.10
C GLU A 127 -7.00 2.31 -1.17
N ILE A 128 -6.20 1.98 -0.16
CA ILE A 128 -6.56 0.99 0.86
C ILE A 128 -7.81 1.42 1.64
N ILE A 129 -7.88 2.68 2.07
CA ILE A 129 -9.05 3.22 2.78
C ILE A 129 -10.31 3.13 1.90
N LYS A 130 -10.20 3.45 0.61
CA LYS A 130 -11.31 3.30 -0.34
C LYS A 130 -11.71 1.85 -0.59
N ALA A 131 -10.82 0.89 -0.34
CA ALA A 131 -11.08 -0.53 -0.60
C ALA A 131 -11.74 -1.26 0.57
N ILE A 132 -11.62 -0.71 1.78
CA ILE A 132 -12.23 -1.28 2.99
C ILE A 132 -13.53 -0.58 3.42
N LYS A 133 -13.85 0.56 2.80
CA LYS A 133 -15.16 1.22 2.90
C LYS A 133 -16.17 0.53 2.00
#